data_AF-A0AA40WFK8-F1
#
_entry.id   AF-A0AA40WFK8-F1
#
_cell.length_a   1.000
_cell.length_b   1.000
_cell.length_c   1.000
_cell.angle_alpha   90.00
_cell.angle_beta   90.00
_cell.angle_gamma   90.00
#
_symmetry.space_group_name_H-M   'P 1'
#
loop_
_entity.id
_entity.type
_entity.pdbx_description
1 polymer ?
#
loop_
_entity_poly.entity_id
_entity_poly.type
_entity_poly.pdbx_seq_one_letter_code
_entity_poly.pdbx_strand_id
1 'polypeptide(L)'
;LLCLYGLKGAAAYMEHAHVLGQYDNDIYAQYHKIMAWLGTWPADMNALLECAMEIGQMNFKVMSILDAGETTKYGHPTPTQVNVKATEGKCILISGHDLKDLYNLLEQTEGTGVNVYTHGEMLPAHGYPELRKFKHLVGNYGSGWQNQQVEFARFPGPIVMTSNCIID
;
A
#
# COMPACT_ATOMS: atom_id res chain seq x y z
N LEU A 1 -17.89 7.26 -15.15
CA LEU A 1 -17.34 6.94 -13.80
C LEU A 1 -16.15 5.98 -13.85
N LEU A 2 -16.15 4.95 -14.72
CA LEU A 2 -15.05 3.98 -14.84
C LEU A 2 -13.66 4.65 -14.92
N CYS A 3 -13.48 5.58 -15.86
CA CYS A 3 -12.20 6.29 -16.05
C CYS A 3 -11.76 7.03 -14.78
N LEU A 4 -12.67 7.71 -14.08
CA LEU A 4 -12.37 8.40 -12.83
C LEU A 4 -11.93 7.42 -11.73
N TYR A 5 -12.57 6.26 -11.61
CA TYR A 5 -12.15 5.24 -10.63
C TYR A 5 -10.80 4.62 -10.99
N GLY A 6 -10.54 4.38 -12.27
CA GLY A 6 -9.22 3.93 -12.74
C GLY A 6 -8.11 4.93 -12.38
N LEU A 7 -8.36 6.23 -12.54
CA LEU A 7 -7.41 7.28 -12.14
C LEU A 7 -7.21 7.36 -10.63
N LYS A 8 -8.24 7.12 -9.82
CA LYS A 8 -8.06 7.06 -8.36
C LYS A 8 -7.15 5.90 -7.95
N GLY A 9 -7.32 4.73 -8.57
CA GLY A 9 -6.43 3.58 -8.34
C GLY A 9 -5.00 3.87 -8.78
N ALA A 10 -4.82 4.42 -9.99
CA ALA A 10 -3.50 4.82 -10.47
C ALA A 10 -2.83 5.87 -9.57
N ALA A 11 -3.59 6.84 -9.05
CA ALA A 11 -3.06 7.83 -8.13
C ALA A 11 -2.58 7.23 -6.80
N ALA A 12 -3.26 6.21 -6.28
CA ALA A 12 -2.82 5.55 -5.04
C ALA A 12 -1.44 4.88 -5.22
N TYR A 13 -1.24 4.12 -6.30
CA TYR A 13 0.07 3.53 -6.60
C TYR A 13 1.13 4.59 -6.92
N MET A 14 0.73 5.67 -7.59
CA MET A 14 1.61 6.79 -7.92
C MET A 14 2.11 7.50 -6.67
N GLU A 15 1.26 7.66 -5.66
CA GLU A 15 1.63 8.23 -4.37
C GLU A 15 2.66 7.36 -3.65
N HIS A 16 2.41 6.05 -3.51
CA HIS A 16 3.38 5.15 -2.88
C HIS A 16 4.72 5.09 -3.63
N ALA A 17 4.70 5.16 -4.97
CA ALA A 17 5.91 5.28 -5.77
C ALA A 17 6.66 6.59 -5.46
N HIS A 18 5.93 7.71 -5.42
CA HIS A 18 6.49 9.04 -5.13
C HIS A 18 7.11 9.10 -3.73
N VAL A 19 6.46 8.51 -2.73
CA VAL A 19 6.94 8.38 -1.36
C VAL A 19 8.29 7.66 -1.29
N LEU A 20 8.55 6.72 -2.22
CA LEU A 20 9.82 6.02 -2.40
C LEU A 20 10.82 6.74 -3.33
N GLY A 21 10.50 7.96 -3.76
CA GLY A 21 11.31 8.76 -4.67
C GLY A 21 11.24 8.31 -6.13
N GLN A 22 10.29 7.44 -6.49
CA GLN A 22 10.05 6.99 -7.85
C GLN A 22 8.96 7.84 -8.52
N TYR A 23 9.30 8.52 -9.60
CA TYR A 23 8.35 9.33 -10.36
C TYR A 23 8.76 9.43 -11.83
N ASP A 24 7.77 9.71 -12.68
CA ASP A 24 7.95 9.94 -14.10
C ASP A 24 7.05 11.10 -14.53
N ASN A 25 7.67 12.16 -15.05
CA ASN A 25 6.96 13.36 -15.46
C ASN A 25 6.02 13.12 -16.65
N ASP A 26 6.30 12.15 -17.51
CA ASP A 26 5.42 11.80 -18.63
C ASP A 26 4.15 11.12 -18.13
N ILE A 27 4.26 10.26 -17.10
CA ILE A 27 3.11 9.67 -16.42
C ILE A 27 2.25 10.77 -15.77
N TYR A 28 2.88 11.71 -15.06
CA TYR A 28 2.16 12.80 -14.39
C TYR A 28 1.46 13.72 -15.40
N ALA A 29 2.14 14.05 -16.49
CA ALA A 29 1.54 14.83 -17.59
C ALA A 29 0.35 14.09 -18.22
N GLN A 30 0.48 12.78 -18.46
CA GLN A 30 -0.62 11.96 -18.97
C GLN A 30 -1.80 11.93 -18.00
N TYR A 31 -1.55 11.71 -16.70
CA TYR A 31 -2.57 11.71 -15.66
C TYR A 31 -3.38 13.01 -15.65
N HIS A 32 -2.68 14.15 -15.62
CA HIS A 32 -3.32 15.46 -15.61
C HIS A 32 -4.08 15.78 -16.90
N LYS A 33 -3.56 15.35 -18.06
CA LYS A 33 -4.27 15.47 -19.35
C LYS A 33 -5.60 14.72 -19.32
N ILE A 34 -5.61 13.47 -18.83
CA ILE A 34 -6.83 12.66 -18.75
C ILE A 34 -7.81 13.28 -17.74
N MET A 35 -7.33 13.72 -16.58
CA MET A 35 -8.18 14.41 -15.58
C MET A 35 -8.83 15.67 -16.15
N ALA A 36 -8.07 16.50 -16.87
CA ALA A 36 -8.59 17.70 -17.53
C ALA A 36 -9.66 17.35 -18.58
N TRP A 37 -9.42 16.33 -19.40
CA TRP A 37 -10.37 15.85 -20.40
C TRP A 37 -11.65 15.30 -19.77
N LEU A 38 -11.57 14.51 -18.70
CA LEU A 38 -12.77 14.04 -17.98
C LEU A 38 -13.59 15.21 -17.42
N GLY A 39 -12.94 16.31 -17.05
CA GLY A 39 -13.59 17.55 -16.61
C GLY A 39 -14.43 18.25 -17.68
N THR A 40 -14.29 17.91 -18.96
CA THR A 40 -15.14 18.42 -20.04
C THR A 40 -16.42 17.60 -20.26
N TRP A 41 -16.70 16.63 -19.38
CA TRP A 41 -17.88 15.75 -19.43
C TRP A 41 -18.05 15.01 -20.76
N PRO A 42 -17.03 14.25 -21.23
CA PRO A 42 -17.13 13.50 -22.47
C PRO A 42 -18.23 12.44 -22.38
N ALA A 43 -19.01 12.31 -23.47
CA ALA A 43 -20.12 11.36 -23.56
C ALA A 43 -19.98 10.38 -24.74
N ASP A 44 -19.00 10.59 -25.62
CA ASP A 44 -18.73 9.66 -26.73
C ASP A 44 -18.19 8.33 -26.20
N MET A 45 -18.84 7.24 -26.57
CA MET A 45 -18.54 5.91 -26.04
C MET A 45 -17.17 5.39 -26.49
N ASN A 46 -16.77 5.64 -27.74
CA ASN A 46 -15.49 5.16 -28.26
C ASN A 46 -14.34 5.93 -27.61
N ALA A 47 -14.45 7.26 -27.50
CA ALA A 47 -13.47 8.08 -26.80
C ALA A 47 -13.33 7.69 -25.32
N LEU A 48 -14.44 7.35 -24.65
CA LEU A 48 -14.41 6.85 -23.27
C LEU A 48 -13.73 5.49 -23.16
N LEU A 49 -13.95 4.58 -24.11
CA LEU A 49 -13.29 3.28 -24.15
C LEU A 49 -11.77 3.43 -24.39
N GLU A 50 -11.38 4.26 -25.36
CA GLU A 50 -9.98 4.59 -25.64
C GLU A 50 -9.31 5.17 -24.40
N CYS A 51 -9.94 6.15 -23.74
CA CYS A 51 -9.46 6.71 -22.48
C CYS A 51 -9.30 5.65 -21.39
N ALA A 52 -10.24 4.71 -21.25
CA ALA A 52 -10.13 3.63 -20.26
C ALA A 52 -8.92 2.73 -20.53
N MET A 53 -8.65 2.43 -21.81
CA MET A 53 -7.46 1.66 -22.21
C MET A 53 -6.16 2.44 -21.95
N GLU A 54 -6.13 3.74 -22.23
CA GLU A 54 -5.00 4.62 -21.91
C GLU A 54 -4.70 4.65 -20.41
N ILE A 55 -5.75 4.74 -19.56
CA ILE A 55 -5.60 4.68 -18.10
C ILE A 55 -5.00 3.34 -17.68
N GLY A 56 -5.43 2.22 -18.26
CA GLY A 56 -4.87 0.91 -17.98
C GLY A 56 -3.37 0.82 -18.30
N GLN A 57 -2.96 1.34 -19.46
CA GLN A 57 -1.56 1.37 -19.87
C GLN A 57 -0.72 2.30 -18.97
N MET A 58 -1.25 3.46 -18.61
CA MET A 58 -0.60 4.39 -17.68
C MET A 58 -0.44 3.72 -16.30
N ASN A 59 -1.49 3.08 -15.78
CA ASN A 59 -1.45 2.39 -14.50
C ASN A 59 -0.43 1.24 -14.47
N PHE A 60 -0.28 0.50 -15.58
CA PHE A 60 0.77 -0.53 -15.69
C PHE A 60 2.17 0.07 -15.51
N LYS A 61 2.45 1.24 -16.09
CA LYS A 61 3.72 1.95 -15.88
C LYS A 61 3.87 2.42 -14.43
N VAL A 62 2.80 2.94 -13.82
CA VAL A 62 2.80 3.33 -12.40
C VAL A 62 3.14 2.15 -11.49
N MET A 63 2.49 1.01 -11.70
CA MET A 63 2.78 -0.21 -10.93
C MET A 63 4.22 -0.67 -11.13
N SER A 64 4.77 -0.53 -12.34
CA SER A 64 6.17 -0.89 -12.60
C SER A 64 7.17 -0.01 -11.84
N ILE A 65 6.91 1.29 -11.69
CA ILE A 65 7.80 2.18 -10.92
C ILE A 65 7.63 1.98 -9.41
N LEU A 66 6.43 1.64 -8.95
CA LEU A 66 6.19 1.25 -7.56
C LEU A 66 6.94 -0.05 -7.21
N ASP A 67 6.76 -1.09 -8.03
CA ASP A 67 7.45 -2.38 -7.87
C ASP A 67 8.98 -2.19 -7.85
N ALA A 68 9.53 -1.41 -8.78
CA ALA A 68 10.95 -1.11 -8.80
C ALA A 68 11.39 -0.36 -7.52
N GLY A 69 10.62 0.61 -7.04
CA GLY A 69 10.90 1.35 -5.82
C GLY A 69 10.94 0.45 -4.59
N GLU A 70 9.92 -0.38 -4.40
CA GLU A 70 9.83 -1.29 -3.27
C GLU A 70 10.90 -2.37 -3.31
N THR A 71 11.09 -3.03 -4.45
CA THR A 71 12.05 -4.13 -4.58
C THR A 71 13.50 -3.64 -4.50
N THR A 72 13.79 -2.43 -4.99
CA THR A 72 15.11 -1.80 -4.82
C THR A 72 15.37 -1.43 -3.36
N LYS A 73 14.37 -0.88 -2.67
CA LYS A 73 14.52 -0.38 -1.30
C LYS A 73 14.51 -1.50 -0.26
N TYR A 74 13.63 -2.48 -0.43
CA TYR A 74 13.35 -3.50 0.59
C TYR A 74 13.75 -4.94 0.18
N GLY A 75 14.26 -5.11 -1.04
CA GLY A 75 14.63 -6.39 -1.63
C GLY A 75 13.46 -7.10 -2.30
N HIS A 76 13.74 -7.99 -3.25
CA HIS A 76 12.69 -8.80 -3.89
C HIS A 76 12.01 -9.73 -2.87
N PRO A 77 10.67 -9.78 -2.84
CA PRO A 77 9.94 -10.69 -1.96
C PRO A 77 10.32 -12.15 -2.17
N THR A 78 10.41 -12.91 -1.08
CA THR A 78 10.67 -14.35 -1.11
C THR A 78 9.60 -15.11 -0.34
N PRO A 79 9.29 -16.38 -0.70
CA PRO A 79 8.37 -17.21 0.06
C PRO A 79 8.76 -17.23 1.55
N THR A 80 7.84 -16.80 2.41
CA THR A 80 8.09 -16.60 3.84
C THR A 80 6.93 -17.15 4.66
N GLN A 81 7.24 -17.89 5.72
CA GLN A 81 6.23 -18.28 6.70
C GLN A 81 5.98 -17.11 7.64
N VAL A 82 4.70 -16.73 7.78
CA VAL A 82 4.28 -15.61 8.62
C VAL A 82 3.57 -16.15 9.85
N ASN A 83 3.98 -15.70 11.03
CA ASN A 83 3.31 -16.04 12.28
C ASN A 83 1.94 -15.32 12.35
N VAL A 84 0.90 -16.07 12.71
CA VAL A 84 -0.47 -15.56 12.92
C VAL A 84 -0.95 -15.78 14.36
N LYS A 85 -0.04 -16.16 15.27
CA LYS A 85 -0.31 -16.36 16.69
C LYS A 85 0.19 -15.16 17.49
N ALA A 86 -0.44 -14.93 18.64
CA ALA A 86 -0.03 -13.88 19.56
C ALA A 86 1.37 -14.17 20.14
N THR A 87 2.15 -13.10 20.27
CA THR A 87 3.46 -13.05 20.93
C THR A 87 3.33 -12.14 22.13
N GLU A 88 3.82 -12.58 23.28
CA GLU A 88 3.79 -11.79 24.51
C GLU A 88 4.56 -10.46 24.35
N GLY A 89 4.02 -9.37 24.90
CA GLY A 89 4.67 -8.06 24.90
C GLY A 89 3.73 -6.89 24.57
N LYS A 90 4.27 -5.67 24.60
CA LYS A 90 3.58 -4.49 24.07
C LYS A 90 3.60 -4.55 22.55
N CYS A 91 2.57 -4.02 21.90
CA CYS A 91 2.46 -4.13 20.45
C CYS A 91 1.82 -2.92 19.79
N ILE A 92 2.14 -2.74 18.51
CA ILE A 92 1.49 -1.82 17.56
C ILE A 92 1.03 -2.64 16.36
N LEU A 93 -0.17 -2.36 15.85
CA LEU A 93 -0.69 -2.90 14.60
C LEU A 93 -0.54 -1.85 13.50
N ILE A 94 -0.05 -2.23 12.33
CA ILE A 94 -0.04 -1.36 11.15
C ILE A 94 -0.85 -1.99 10.02
N SER A 95 -1.70 -1.19 9.38
CA SER A 95 -2.54 -1.60 8.25
C SER A 95 -2.53 -0.57 7.12
N GLY A 96 -3.10 -0.94 5.97
CA GLY A 96 -2.96 -0.21 4.70
C GLY A 96 -1.90 -0.85 3.81
N HIS A 97 -1.11 -0.03 3.10
CA HIS A 97 -0.16 -0.51 2.07
C HIS A 97 1.23 0.11 2.15
N ASP A 98 1.45 1.19 2.91
CA ASP A 98 2.70 1.94 2.81
C ASP A 98 3.87 1.25 3.54
N LEU A 99 4.81 0.72 2.77
CA LEU A 99 6.00 0.03 3.31
C LEU A 99 7.03 0.99 3.92
N LYS A 100 7.04 2.28 3.54
CA LYS A 100 7.95 3.27 4.12
C LYS A 100 7.51 3.63 5.54
N ASP A 101 6.22 3.78 5.77
CA ASP A 101 5.68 3.96 7.12
C ASP A 101 5.99 2.77 8.02
N LEU A 102 5.83 1.53 7.51
CA LEU A 102 6.27 0.34 8.25
C LEU A 102 7.77 0.36 8.54
N TYR A 103 8.61 0.66 7.55
CA TYR A 103 10.06 0.72 7.73
C TYR A 103 10.44 1.74 8.81
N ASN A 104 9.88 2.95 8.75
CA ASN A 104 10.11 4.00 9.73
C ASN A 104 9.61 3.61 11.13
N LEU A 105 8.48 2.92 11.22
CA LEU A 105 7.95 2.39 12.48
C LEU A 105 8.90 1.33 13.07
N LEU A 106 9.40 0.41 12.25
CA LEU A 106 10.34 -0.63 12.66
C LEU A 106 11.65 -0.03 13.17
N GLU A 107 12.23 0.94 12.44
CA GLU A 107 13.45 1.63 12.88
C GLU A 107 13.27 2.35 14.22
N GLN A 108 12.13 3.03 14.41
CA GLN A 108 11.86 3.78 15.66
C GLN A 108 11.54 2.88 16.86
N THR A 109 11.03 1.68 16.61
CA THR A 109 10.63 0.72 17.66
C THR A 109 11.71 -0.33 17.96
N GLU A 110 12.78 -0.39 17.19
CA GLU A 110 13.91 -1.30 17.42
C GLU A 110 14.51 -1.07 18.82
N GLY A 111 14.72 -2.16 19.57
CA GLY A 111 15.25 -2.11 20.94
C GLY A 111 14.31 -1.55 22.02
N THR A 112 13.08 -1.14 21.68
CA THR A 112 12.12 -0.57 22.66
C THR A 112 11.32 -1.63 23.42
N GLY A 113 11.34 -2.88 22.96
CA GLY A 113 10.49 -3.96 23.48
C GLY A 113 9.04 -3.92 22.99
N VAL A 114 8.73 -3.10 21.97
CA VAL A 114 7.41 -3.07 21.31
C VAL A 114 7.43 -3.94 20.06
N ASN A 115 6.53 -4.92 20.01
CA ASN A 115 6.29 -5.77 18.85
C ASN A 115 5.47 -5.03 17.78
N VAL A 116 5.76 -5.26 16.51
CA VAL A 116 5.00 -4.74 15.37
C VAL A 116 4.28 -5.89 14.68
N TYR A 117 2.98 -5.74 14.47
CA TYR A 117 2.12 -6.63 13.70
C TYR A 117 1.63 -5.93 12.43
N THR A 118 1.50 -6.69 11.34
CA THR A 118 0.79 -6.24 10.12
C THR A 118 -0.69 -6.66 10.18
N HIS A 119 -1.54 -5.97 9.43
CA HIS A 119 -2.94 -6.36 9.19
C HIS A 119 -3.37 -6.09 7.75
N GLY A 120 -4.21 -6.97 7.20
CA GLY A 120 -4.76 -6.86 5.86
C GLY A 120 -3.67 -6.82 4.79
N GLU A 121 -3.68 -5.77 3.98
CA GLU A 121 -2.79 -5.59 2.83
C GLU A 121 -1.32 -5.30 3.22
N MET A 122 -1.01 -5.15 4.52
CA MET A 122 0.38 -5.11 5.01
C MET A 122 1.02 -6.49 5.15
N LEU A 123 0.25 -7.58 5.01
CA LEU A 123 0.78 -8.97 5.06
C LEU A 123 1.97 -9.23 4.13
N PRO A 124 2.00 -8.74 2.87
CA PRO A 124 3.12 -8.96 1.96
C PRO A 124 4.46 -8.39 2.44
N ALA A 125 4.46 -7.43 3.38
CA ALA A 125 5.68 -6.85 3.94
C ALA A 125 6.65 -7.91 4.50
N HIS A 126 6.13 -9.02 5.01
CA HIS A 126 6.94 -10.14 5.52
C HIS A 126 7.78 -10.85 4.44
N GLY A 127 7.41 -10.71 3.16
CA GLY A 127 8.17 -11.26 2.05
C GLY A 127 9.47 -10.52 1.77
N TYR A 128 9.55 -9.24 2.13
CA TYR A 128 10.67 -8.34 1.80
C TYR A 128 11.85 -8.56 2.78
N PRO A 129 13.04 -8.94 2.29
CA PRO A 129 14.21 -9.24 3.13
C PRO A 129 14.61 -8.12 4.10
N GLU A 130 14.57 -6.86 3.67
CA GLU A 130 14.98 -5.73 4.50
C GLU A 130 13.96 -5.36 5.58
N LEU A 131 12.70 -5.79 5.44
CA LEU A 131 11.67 -5.59 6.46
C LEU A 131 11.65 -6.74 7.46
N ARG A 132 11.74 -7.99 6.99
CA ARG A 132 11.71 -9.16 7.88
C ARG A 132 12.99 -9.35 8.72
N LYS A 133 14.05 -8.56 8.47
CA LYS A 133 15.27 -8.60 9.30
C LYS A 133 15.03 -8.07 10.72
N PHE A 134 14.07 -7.16 10.88
CA PHE A 134 13.64 -6.60 12.17
C PHE A 134 12.94 -7.69 12.99
N LYS A 135 13.54 -8.09 14.12
CA LYS A 135 13.07 -9.26 14.90
C LYS A 135 11.75 -9.02 15.61
N HIS A 136 11.40 -7.77 15.85
CA HIS A 136 10.13 -7.34 16.45
C HIS A 136 9.01 -7.14 15.41
N LEU A 137 9.25 -7.35 14.10
CA LEU A 137 8.17 -7.57 13.14
C LEU A 137 7.66 -9.03 13.30
N VAL A 138 6.75 -9.24 14.25
CA VAL A 138 6.50 -10.58 14.82
C VAL A 138 5.41 -11.38 14.12
N GLY A 139 4.60 -10.78 13.25
CA GLY A 139 3.55 -11.51 12.53
C GLY A 139 2.48 -10.65 11.88
N ASN A 140 1.43 -11.33 11.40
CA ASN A 140 0.23 -10.71 10.87
C ASN A 140 -0.97 -11.04 11.77
N TYR A 141 -1.74 -10.03 12.14
CA TYR A 141 -2.94 -10.15 12.95
C TYR A 141 -4.19 -9.99 12.08
N GLY A 142 -5.21 -10.80 12.36
CA GLY A 142 -6.51 -10.66 11.73
C GLY A 142 -6.56 -11.19 10.29
N SER A 143 -7.48 -10.62 9.51
CA SER A 143 -7.85 -11.10 8.18
C SER A 143 -8.05 -9.94 7.19
N GLY A 144 -9.08 -10.01 6.34
CA GLY A 144 -9.42 -8.94 5.40
C GLY A 144 -9.99 -7.72 6.12
N TRP A 145 -9.81 -6.54 5.53
CA TRP A 145 -10.17 -5.25 6.13
C TRP A 145 -11.63 -5.13 6.57
N GLN A 146 -12.54 -5.94 6.01
CA GLN A 146 -13.96 -5.96 6.36
C GLN A 146 -14.21 -6.40 7.81
N ASN A 147 -13.28 -7.16 8.40
CA ASN A 147 -13.39 -7.65 9.78
C ASN A 147 -12.75 -6.71 10.80
N GLN A 148 -12.23 -5.55 10.37
CA GLN A 148 -11.42 -4.68 11.22
C GLN A 148 -12.14 -4.19 12.47
N GLN A 149 -13.46 -3.93 12.45
CA GLN A 149 -14.17 -3.45 13.64
C GLN A 149 -14.04 -4.43 14.82
N VAL A 150 -14.14 -5.74 14.55
CA VAL A 150 -14.03 -6.78 15.57
C VAL A 150 -12.56 -7.05 15.91
N GLU A 151 -11.70 -7.09 14.91
CA GLU A 151 -10.28 -7.40 15.07
C GLU A 151 -9.55 -6.26 15.78
N PHE A 152 -9.75 -5.01 15.38
CA PHE A 152 -9.14 -3.83 15.99
C PHE A 152 -9.61 -3.62 17.42
N ALA A 153 -10.91 -3.82 17.72
CA ALA A 153 -11.42 -3.72 19.08
C ALA A 153 -10.82 -4.77 20.04
N ARG A 154 -10.31 -5.90 19.51
CA ARG A 154 -9.64 -6.96 20.27
C ARG A 154 -8.13 -6.80 20.31
N PHE A 155 -7.55 -5.98 19.46
CA PHE A 155 -6.12 -5.74 19.45
C PHE A 155 -5.74 -4.86 20.66
N PRO A 156 -4.82 -5.30 21.52
CA PRO A 156 -4.58 -4.63 22.82
C PRO A 156 -3.67 -3.40 22.74
N GLY A 157 -3.19 -3.04 21.54
CA GLY A 157 -2.23 -1.96 21.31
C GLY A 157 -2.74 -0.87 20.36
N PRO A 158 -1.92 0.18 20.12
CA PRO A 158 -2.24 1.20 19.13
C PRO A 158 -2.29 0.62 17.70
N ILE A 159 -3.07 1.29 16.84
CA ILE A 159 -3.26 0.90 15.44
C ILE A 159 -2.88 2.10 14.56
N VAL A 160 -2.04 1.86 13.56
CA VAL A 160 -1.60 2.84 12.57
C VAL A 160 -2.20 2.48 11.21
N MET A 161 -2.95 3.41 10.63
CA MET A 161 -3.54 3.28 9.29
C MET A 161 -2.70 4.09 8.31
N THR A 162 -2.04 3.42 7.37
CA THR A 162 -1.22 4.06 6.32
C THR A 162 -2.06 4.47 5.11
N SER A 163 -3.19 3.79 4.89
CA SER A 163 -4.09 4.03 3.77
C SER A 163 -5.48 3.46 4.04
N ASN A 164 -6.35 3.41 3.03
CA ASN A 164 -7.56 2.59 3.06
C ASN A 164 -7.20 1.10 3.28
N CYS A 165 -8.12 0.28 3.78
CA CYS A 165 -9.50 0.60 4.16
C CYS A 165 -9.63 0.81 5.67
N ILE A 166 -10.21 1.94 6.06
CA ILE A 166 -10.65 2.22 7.43
C ILE A 166 -12.19 2.19 7.47
N ILE A 167 -12.76 1.53 8.48
CA ILE A 167 -14.21 1.46 8.70
C ILE A 167 -14.53 2.15 10.03
N ASP A 168 -15.57 2.97 10.03
CA ASP A 168 -16.14 3.61 11.23
C ASP A 168 -16.75 2.60 12.21
#